data_AF-A0A2M8P5V3-F1
#
_entry.id   AF-A0A2M8P5V3-F1
#
_cell.length_a   1.000
_cell.length_b   1.000
_cell.length_c   1.000
_cell.angle_alpha   90.00
_cell.angle_beta   90.00
_cell.angle_gamma   90.00
#
_symmetry.space_group_name_H-M   'P 1'
#
loop_
_entity.id
_entity.type
_entity.pdbx_description
1 polymer ?
#
loop_
_entity_poly.entity_id
_entity_poly.type
_entity_poly.pdbx_seq_one_letter_code
_entity_poly.pdbx_strand_id
1 'polypeptide(L)' 'ELPPETIQRMKDEIIAVISKYVPIAHDKVEINLEQRQRDNWLVADIPLLRATPHNAPVEPTAESSAADDA' A
#
# COMPACT_ATOMS: atom_id res chain seq x y z
N GLU A 1 -26.35 -12.85 9.83
CA GLU A 1 -24.90 -12.62 9.91
C GLU A 1 -24.28 -12.81 8.54
N LEU A 2 -23.14 -12.17 8.26
CA LEU A 2 -22.46 -12.32 6.97
C LEU A 2 -21.76 -13.69 6.90
N PRO A 3 -21.94 -14.47 5.82
CA PRO A 3 -21.24 -15.75 5.66
C PRO A 3 -19.71 -15.54 5.64
N PRO A 4 -18.92 -16.44 6.25
CA PRO A 4 -17.46 -16.33 6.26
C PRO A 4 -16.85 -16.24 4.86
N GLU A 5 -17.38 -17.02 3.90
CA GLU A 5 -16.94 -16.99 2.50
C GLU A 5 -17.17 -15.63 1.85
N THR A 6 -18.28 -14.96 2.16
CA THR A 6 -18.58 -13.61 1.66
C THR A 6 -17.59 -12.59 2.21
N ILE A 7 -17.26 -12.68 3.50
CA ILE A 7 -16.26 -11.81 4.15
C ILE A 7 -14.90 -12.00 3.49
N GLN A 8 -14.50 -13.24 3.23
CA GLN A 8 -13.23 -13.55 2.58
C GLN A 8 -13.17 -13.00 1.15
N ARG A 9 -14.23 -13.16 0.36
CA ARG A 9 -14.28 -12.60 -0.99
C ARG A 9 -14.20 -11.06 -0.99
N MET A 10 -14.95 -10.40 -0.10
CA MET A 10 -14.91 -8.94 0.04
C MET A 10 -13.51 -8.45 0.46
N LYS A 11 -12.84 -9.19 1.37
CA LYS A 11 -11.45 -8.93 1.75
C LYS A 11 -10.55 -8.91 0.52
N ASP A 12 -10.60 -9.97 -0.28
CA ASP A 12 -9.72 -10.12 -1.44
C ASP A 12 -9.98 -9.03 -2.49
N GLU A 13 -11.26 -8.68 -2.73
CA GLU A 13 -11.64 -7.62 -3.66
C GLU A 13 -11.16 -6.23 -3.21
N ILE A 14 -11.37 -5.87 -1.94
CA ILE A 14 -10.96 -4.56 -1.39
C ILE A 14 -9.43 -4.41 -1.44
N ILE A 15 -8.72 -5.44 -1.00
CA ILE A 15 -7.25 -5.50 -1.02
C ILE A 15 -6.74 -5.36 -2.46
N ALA A 16 -7.32 -6.10 -3.41
CA ALA A 16 -6.92 -6.05 -4.81
C ALA A 16 -7.12 -4.67 -5.44
N VAL A 17 -8.17 -3.93 -5.05
CA VAL A 17 -8.41 -2.57 -5.52
C VAL A 17 -7.38 -1.59 -4.95
N ILE A 18 -7.14 -1.62 -3.64
CA ILE A 18 -6.20 -0.71 -2.97
C ILE A 18 -4.76 -0.92 -3.49
N SER A 19 -4.39 -2.17 -3.75
CA SER A 19 -3.06 -2.57 -4.27
C SER A 19 -2.72 -1.92 -5.62
N LYS A 20 -3.73 -1.47 -6.39
CA LYS A 20 -3.51 -0.77 -7.67
C LYS A 20 -2.96 0.63 -7.49
N TYR A 21 -3.17 1.24 -6.31
CA TYR A 21 -2.81 2.62 -6.03
C TYR A 21 -1.63 2.73 -5.08
N VAL A 22 -1.50 1.78 -4.15
CA VAL A 22 -0.47 1.79 -3.12
C VAL A 22 0.06 0.37 -2.90
N PRO A 23 1.38 0.20 -2.69
CA PRO A 23 1.92 -1.09 -2.29
C PRO A 23 1.50 -1.40 -0.86
N ILE A 24 1.03 -2.63 -0.60
CA ILE A 24 0.51 -3.06 0.70
C ILE A 24 1.11 -4.40 1.15
N ALA A 25 1.16 -4.62 2.46
CA ALA A 25 1.56 -5.90 3.03
C ALA A 25 0.34 -6.82 3.19
N HIS A 26 0.02 -7.58 2.13
CA HIS A 26 -1.17 -8.45 2.06
C HIS A 26 -1.27 -9.46 3.22
N ASP A 27 -0.12 -9.98 3.66
CA ASP A 27 0.03 -10.95 4.75
C ASP A 27 -0.32 -10.36 6.13
N LYS A 28 -0.30 -9.03 6.25
CA LYS A 28 -0.56 -8.30 7.50
C LYS A 28 -1.88 -7.56 7.52
N VAL A 29 -2.78 -7.85 6.58
CA VAL A 29 -4.11 -7.25 6.55
C VAL A 29 -5.03 -7.95 7.54
N GLU A 30 -5.49 -7.19 8.53
CA GLU A 30 -6.44 -7.63 9.55
C GLU A 30 -7.82 -7.04 9.25
N ILE A 31 -8.87 -7.87 9.32
CA ILE A 31 -10.25 -7.45 9.10
C ILE A 31 -11.12 -7.98 10.23
N ASN A 32 -11.88 -7.08 10.83
CA ASN A 32 -12.77 -7.35 11.95
C ASN A 32 -14.19 -6.89 11.63
N LEU A 33 -15.18 -7.65 12.10
CA LEU A 33 -16.58 -7.22 12.10
C LEU A 33 -16.90 -6.67 13.49
N GLU A 34 -17.13 -5.38 13.59
CA GLU A 34 -17.48 -4.72 14.83
C GLU A 34 -18.98 -4.42 14.88
N GLN A 35 -19.63 -4.78 15.99
CA GLN A 35 -20.99 -4.36 16.27
C GLN A 35 -20.96 -3.03 17.02
N ARG A 36 -21.44 -1.96 16.38
CA ARG A 36 -21.54 -0.63 16.99
C ARG A 36 -23.00 -0.21 17.01
N GLN A 37 -23.57 -0.11 18.21
CA GLN A 37 -24.97 0.24 18.43
C GLN A 37 -25.94 -0.75 17.76
N ARG A 38 -26.53 -0.37 16.62
CA ARG A 38 -27.45 -1.21 15.83
C ARG A 38 -26.85 -1.62 14.48
N ASP A 39 -25.65 -1.17 14.17
CA ASP A 39 -25.00 -1.37 12.88
C ASP A 39 -23.79 -2.30 12.99
N ASN A 40 -23.56 -3.07 11.94
CA ASN A 40 -22.35 -3.87 11.78
C ASN A 40 -21.35 -3.08 10.92
N TRP A 41 -20.12 -2.96 11.41
CA TRP A 41 -19.04 -2.27 10.74
C TRP A 41 -17.98 -3.28 10.32
N LEU A 42 -17.51 -3.18 9.08
CA LEU A 42 -16.34 -3.92 8.62
C LEU A 42 -15.13 -3.00 8.75
N VAL A 43 -14.23 -3.30 9.69
CA VAL A 43 -13.02 -2.51 9.97
C VAL A 43 -11.82 -3.28 9.47
N ALA A 44 -10.98 -2.63 8.67
CA ALA A 44 -9.80 -3.24 8.07
C ALA A 44 -8.55 -2.40 8.34
N ASP A 45 -7.55 -3.02 8.95
CA ASP A 45 -6.22 -2.45 9.12
C ASP A 45 -5.32 -2.94 8.00
N ILE A 46 -4.90 -2.01 7.12
CA ILE A 46 -4.15 -2.32 5.89
C ILE A 46 -2.81 -1.59 5.94
N PRO A 47 -1.71 -2.28 6.29
CA PRO A 47 -0.40 -1.66 6.34
C PRO A 47 0.09 -1.30 4.92
N LEU A 48 0.37 -0.01 4.73
CA LEU A 48 0.97 0.49 3.49
C LEU A 48 2.48 0.26 3.53
N LEU A 49 3.02 -0.30 2.45
CA LEU A 49 4.46 -0.36 2.25
C LEU A 49 4.95 1.02 1.80
N ARG A 50 6.14 1.41 2.23
CA ARG A 50 6.77 2.62 1.68
C ARG A 50 6.99 2.38 0.19
N ALA A 51 6.33 3.17 -0.65
CA ALA A 51 6.73 3.26 -2.04
C ALA A 51 8.19 3.73 -2.05
N THR A 52 9.10 2.91 -2.60
CA THR A 52 10.42 3.41 -2.95
C THR A 52 10.21 4.62 -3.85
N PRO A 53 10.72 5.82 -3.49
CA PRO A 53 10.55 6.99 -4.33
C PRO A 53 11.29 6.72 -5.65
N HIS A 54 10.58 6.31 -6.70
CA HIS A 54 11.14 6.17 -8.04
C HIS A 54 11.34 7.54 -8.72
N ASN A 55 11.47 8.61 -7.94
CA ASN A 55 11.80 9.93 -8.44
C ASN A 55 12.56 10.72 -7.36
N ALA A 56 13.68 10.18 -6.89
CA ALA A 56 14.74 11.09 -6.48
C ALA A 56 15.23 11.76 -7.76
N PRO A 57 15.27 13.10 -7.86
CA PRO A 57 15.96 13.77 -8.95
C PRO A 57 17.38 13.20 -8.97
N VAL A 58 17.77 12.58 -10.08
CA VAL A 58 19.18 12.30 -10.33
C VAL A 58 19.89 13.65 -10.28
N GLU A 59 20.56 13.95 -9.17
CA GLU A 59 21.47 15.09 -9.13
C GLU A 59 22.47 14.85 -10.26
N PRO A 60 22.58 15.77 -11.25
CA PRO A 60 23.59 15.63 -12.27
C PRO A 60 24.92 15.62 -11.55
N THR A 61 25.58 14.46 -11.54
CA THR A 61 27.00 14.36 -11.25
C THR A 61 27.66 15.43 -12.10
N ALA A 62 28.18 16.46 -11.44
CA ALA A 62 29.04 17.42 -12.08
C ALA A 62 30.17 16.61 -12.70
N GLU A 63 30.07 16.42 -14.01
CA GLU A 63 31.14 15.93 -14.87
C GLU A 63 32.32 16.87 -14.64
N SER A 64 33.21 16.48 -13.74
CA SER A 64 34.53 17.05 -13.63
C SER A 64 35.32 16.53 -14.83
N SER A 65 35.05 17.16 -15.97
CA SER A 65 35.83 17.03 -17.18
C SER A 65 37.20 17.62 -16.92
N ALA A 66 38.19 16.75 -16.96
CA ALA A 66 39.60 17.05 -16.84
C ALA A 66 40.13 17.87 -18.03
N ALA A 67 41.35 18.38 -17.82
CA ALA A 67 42.38 18.81 -18.78
C ALA A 67 42.60 20.34 -18.85
N ASP A 68 43.67 20.88 -18.25
CA ASP A 68 45.07 20.94 -18.75
C ASP A 68 45.20 21.99 -19.87
N ASP A 69 45.84 23.13 -19.60
CA ASP A 69 46.82 23.77 -20.52
C ASP A 69 47.58 24.95 -19.87
N ALA A 70 48.91 24.76 -19.79
CA ALA A 70 50.04 25.71 -19.90
C ALA A 70 50.18 26.95 -18.98
#